data_AF-A0A926JKN3-F1
#
_entry.id   AF-A0A926JKN3-F1
#
_cell.length_a   1.000
_cell.length_b   1.000
_cell.length_c   1.000
_cell.angle_alpha   90.00
_cell.angle_beta   90.00
_cell.angle_gamma   90.00
#
_symmetry.space_group_name_H-M   'P 1'
#
loop_
_entity.id
_entity.type
_entity.pdbx_description
1 polymer ?
#
loop_
_entity_poly.entity_id
_entity_poly.type
_entity_poly.pdbx_seq_one_letter_code
_entity_poly.pdbx_strand_id
1 'polypeptide(L)'
;MVELPEEERAAALREVAEIGARRAELLAEAERLYAPLRAAVVKAARVDAPRSRIRELAKISSKTLYGWLEEAGLEVRTTRRSR
;
A
#
# COMPACT_ATOMS: atom_id res chain seq x y z
N MET A 1 32.23 18.96 13.48
CA MET A 1 31.40 18.74 12.28
C MET A 1 32.29 18.04 11.29
N VAL A 2 32.11 16.73 11.05
CA VAL A 2 32.89 16.03 10.03
C VAL A 2 32.23 16.38 8.70
N GLU A 3 32.86 17.28 7.95
CA GLU A 3 32.51 17.50 6.55
C GLU A 3 32.88 16.21 5.81
N LEU A 4 31.89 15.37 5.53
CA LEU A 4 32.08 14.25 4.59
C LEU A 4 32.68 14.83 3.31
N PRO A 5 33.76 14.27 2.74
CA PRO A 5 34.28 14.71 1.45
C PRO A 5 33.13 14.87 0.45
N GLU A 6 33.16 15.92 -0.37
CA GLU A 6 32.09 16.23 -1.33
C GLU A 6 31.73 15.02 -2.21
N GLU A 7 32.73 14.19 -2.53
CA GLU A 7 32.60 12.95 -3.27
C GLU A 7 31.77 11.88 -2.56
N GLU A 8 31.90 11.72 -1.23
CA GLU A 8 31.12 10.76 -0.45
C GLU A 8 29.64 11.17 -0.39
N ARG A 9 29.38 12.48 -0.27
CA ARG A 9 28.00 13.01 -0.36
C ARG A 9 27.42 12.78 -1.74
N ALA A 10 28.19 13.05 -2.80
CA ALA A 10 27.75 12.83 -4.17
C ALA A 10 27.51 11.35 -4.48
N ALA A 11 28.32 10.44 -3.94
CA ALA A 11 28.12 8.99 -4.04
C ALA A 11 26.82 8.55 -3.35
N ALA A 12 26.59 8.98 -2.11
CA ALA A 12 25.38 8.65 -1.37
C ALA A 12 24.10 9.17 -2.08
N LEU A 13 24.15 10.37 -2.66
CA LEU A 13 23.03 10.92 -3.41
C LEU A 13 22.76 10.16 -4.73
N ARG A 14 23.81 9.70 -5.42
CA ARG A 14 23.66 8.84 -6.61
C ARG A 14 22.97 7.51 -6.25
N GLU A 15 23.38 6.88 -5.16
CA GLU A 15 22.77 5.64 -4.69
C GLU A 15 21.26 5.83 -4.39
N VAL A 16 20.89 6.92 -3.70
CA VAL A 16 19.49 7.26 -3.46
C VAL A 16 18.72 7.48 -4.76
N ALA A 17 19.31 8.17 -5.73
CA ALA A 17 18.67 8.44 -7.01
C ALA A 17 18.42 7.15 -7.80
N GLU A 18 19.38 6.24 -7.84
CA GLU A 18 19.28 4.95 -8.53
C GLU A 18 18.19 4.06 -7.90
N ILE A 19 18.22 3.89 -6.58
CA ILE A 19 17.20 3.11 -5.86
C ILE A 19 15.82 3.76 -6.01
N GLY A 20 15.76 5.09 -5.93
CA GLY A 20 14.53 5.87 -6.07
C GLY A 20 13.89 5.70 -7.45
N ALA A 21 14.69 5.75 -8.52
CA ALA A 21 14.24 5.52 -9.89
C ALA A 21 13.64 4.11 -10.05
N ARG A 22 14.36 3.08 -9.57
CA ARG A 22 13.86 1.70 -9.64
C ARG A 22 12.57 1.51 -8.85
N ARG A 23 12.48 2.12 -7.67
CA ARG A 23 11.26 2.10 -6.85
C ARG A 23 10.09 2.78 -7.57
N ALA A 24 10.32 3.90 -8.24
CA ALA A 24 9.27 4.62 -8.97
C ALA A 24 8.69 3.78 -10.12
N GLU A 25 9.54 3.08 -10.88
CA GLU A 25 9.10 2.17 -11.94
C GLU A 25 8.20 1.05 -11.40
N LEU A 26 8.63 0.39 -10.32
CA LEU A 26 7.87 -0.69 -9.69
C LEU A 26 6.54 -0.21 -9.13
N LEU A 27 6.49 1.01 -8.58
CA LEU A 27 5.24 1.60 -8.12
C LEU A 27 4.30 1.93 -9.28
N ALA A 28 4.81 2.45 -10.40
CA ALA A 28 4.00 2.70 -11.58
C ALA A 28 3.41 1.40 -12.15
N GLU A 29 4.16 0.30 -12.09
CA GLU A 29 3.67 -1.03 -12.43
C GLU A 29 2.61 -1.54 -11.44
N ALA A 30 2.86 -1.39 -10.15
CA ALA A 30 1.91 -1.75 -9.12
C ALA A 30 0.59 -0.97 -9.28
N GLU A 31 0.65 0.33 -9.56
CA GLU A 31 -0.53 1.19 -9.72
C GLU A 31 -1.47 0.69 -10.84
N ARG A 32 -0.92 0.12 -11.92
CA ARG A 32 -1.73 -0.51 -12.99
C ARG A 32 -2.57 -1.69 -12.47
N LEU A 33 -2.10 -2.38 -11.43
CA LEU A 33 -2.79 -3.50 -10.79
C LEU A 33 -3.75 -3.05 -9.69
N TYR A 34 -3.64 -1.82 -9.17
CA TYR A 34 -4.46 -1.35 -8.05
C TYR A 34 -5.94 -1.25 -8.41
N ALA A 35 -6.30 -0.77 -9.60
CA ALA A 35 -7.69 -0.69 -10.04
C ALA A 35 -8.39 -2.07 -10.09
N PRO A 36 -7.87 -3.09 -10.81
CA PRO A 36 -8.49 -4.41 -10.80
C PRO A 36 -8.43 -5.10 -9.42
N LEU A 37 -7.36 -4.91 -8.65
CA LEU A 37 -7.24 -5.44 -7.29
C LEU A 37 -8.31 -4.86 -6.36
N ARG A 38 -8.51 -3.53 -6.39
CA ARG A 38 -9.56 -2.85 -5.62
C ARG A 38 -10.93 -3.42 -5.97
N ALA A 39 -11.24 -3.59 -7.25
CA ALA A 39 -12.51 -4.17 -7.69
C ALA A 39 -12.71 -5.60 -7.15
N ALA A 40 -11.66 -6.44 -7.20
CA ALA A 40 -11.70 -7.80 -6.67
C ALA A 40 -11.88 -7.82 -5.13
N VAL A 41 -11.19 -6.94 -4.41
CA VAL A 41 -11.31 -6.77 -2.95
C VAL A 41 -12.73 -6.38 -2.55
N VAL A 42 -13.30 -5.37 -3.21
CA VAL A 42 -14.68 -4.93 -2.95
C VAL A 42 -15.67 -6.05 -3.27
N LYS A 43 -15.48 -6.77 -4.39
CA LYS A 43 -16.32 -7.93 -4.74
C LYS A 43 -16.28 -9.01 -3.66
N ALA A 44 -15.09 -9.36 -3.17
CA ALA A 44 -14.92 -10.35 -2.10
C ALA A 44 -15.61 -9.91 -0.80
N ALA A 45 -15.49 -8.63 -0.43
CA ALA A 45 -16.14 -8.10 0.76
C ALA A 45 -17.67 -8.07 0.63
N ARG A 46 -18.22 -7.83 -0.56
CA ARG A 46 -19.67 -7.87 -0.83
C ARG A 46 -20.28 -9.25 -0.69
N VAL A 47 -19.49 -10.31 -0.89
CA VAL A 47 -19.91 -11.70 -0.66
C VAL A 47 -19.51 -12.21 0.74
N ASP A 48 -19.28 -11.28 1.68
CA ASP A 48 -18.95 -11.53 3.08
C ASP A 48 -17.70 -12.38 3.33
N ALA A 49 -16.72 -12.32 2.41
CA ALA A 49 -15.44 -12.99 2.63
C ALA A 49 -14.67 -12.36 3.82
N PRO A 50 -13.94 -13.16 4.63
CA PRO A 50 -13.24 -12.64 5.80
C PRO A 50 -12.21 -11.56 5.44
N ARG A 51 -12.38 -10.36 6.03
CA ARG A 51 -11.50 -9.18 5.77
C ARG A 51 -10.02 -9.48 6.05
N SER A 52 -9.72 -10.30 7.07
CA SER A 52 -8.36 -10.76 7.37
C SER A 52 -7.76 -11.55 6.21
N ARG A 53 -8.54 -12.46 5.59
CA ARG A 53 -8.12 -13.26 4.45
C ARG A 53 -7.98 -12.42 3.19
N ILE A 54 -8.91 -11.50 2.94
CA ILE A 54 -8.83 -10.53 1.84
C ILE A 54 -7.50 -9.76 1.93
N ARG A 55 -7.16 -9.22 3.11
CA ARG A 55 -5.92 -8.48 3.34
C ARG A 55 -4.67 -9.32 3.08
N GLU A 56 -4.66 -10.55 3.60
CA GLU A 56 -3.52 -11.47 3.48
C GLU A 56 -3.23 -11.84 2.02
N LEU A 57 -4.29 -12.06 1.23
CA LEU A 57 -4.19 -12.40 -0.20
C LEU A 57 -3.84 -11.17 -1.05
N ALA A 58 -4.47 -10.03 -0.76
CA ALA A 58 -4.23 -8.79 -1.51
C ALA A 58 -2.88 -8.14 -1.18
N LYS A 59 -2.20 -8.56 -0.11
CA LYS A 59 -0.91 -7.99 0.36
C LYS A 59 -0.96 -6.47 0.57
N ILE A 60 -2.10 -5.97 1.04
CA ILE A 60 -2.32 -4.56 1.32
C ILE A 60 -2.36 -4.27 2.82
N SER A 61 -2.09 -3.02 3.18
CA SER A 61 -2.25 -2.57 4.57
C SER A 61 -3.74 -2.58 4.99
N SER A 62 -3.99 -2.63 6.30
CA SER A 62 -5.36 -2.45 6.83
C SER A 62 -5.96 -1.10 6.41
N LYS A 63 -5.15 -0.04 6.39
CA LYS A 63 -5.59 1.31 5.98
C LYS A 63 -6.09 1.30 4.53
N THR A 64 -5.34 0.67 3.63
CA THR A 64 -5.73 0.52 2.22
C THR A 64 -7.02 -0.27 2.08
N LEU A 65 -7.13 -1.43 2.75
CA LEU A 65 -8.33 -2.25 2.71
C LEU A 65 -9.55 -1.44 3.16
N TYR A 66 -9.50 -0.86 4.35
CA TYR A 66 -10.66 -0.18 4.91
C TYR A 66 -11.03 1.09 4.14
N GLY A 67 -10.05 1.83 3.61
CA GLY A 67 -10.32 2.97 2.72
C GLY A 67 -11.08 2.54 1.46
N TRP A 68 -10.69 1.45 0.81
CA TRP A 68 -11.43 0.94 -0.35
C TRP A 68 -12.84 0.45 -0.02
N LEU A 69 -13.04 -0.16 1.14
CA LEU A 69 -14.36 -0.61 1.58
C LEU A 69 -15.27 0.59 1.89
N GLU A 70 -14.75 1.59 2.59
CA GLU A 70 -15.46 2.84 2.92
C GLU A 70 -15.88 3.59 1.65
N GLU A 71 -14.95 3.81 0.71
CA GLU A 71 -15.25 4.44 -0.58
C GLU A 71 -16.28 3.64 -1.41
N ALA A 72 -16.41 2.33 -1.16
CA ALA A 72 -17.39 1.46 -1.81
C ALA A 72 -18.73 1.38 -1.04
N GLY A 73 -18.89 2.13 0.05
CA GLY A 73 -20.09 2.17 0.88
C GLY A 73 -20.28 0.93 1.77
N LEU A 74 -19.23 0.12 1.97
CA LEU A 74 -19.28 -1.04 2.86
C LEU A 74 -18.99 -0.60 4.29
N GLU A 75 -20.02 -0.61 5.14
CA GLU A 75 -19.85 -0.29 6.55
C GLU A 75 -18.81 -1.21 7.21
N VAL A 76 -17.74 -0.59 7.69
CA VAL A 76 -16.81 -1.23 8.59
C VAL A 76 -17.47 -1.22 9.96
N ARG A 77 -18.21 -2.29 10.29
CA ARG A 77 -18.70 -2.47 11.67
C ARG A 77 -17.48 -2.48 12.60
N THR A 78 -17.16 -1.33 13.18
CA THR A 78 -16.24 -1.25 14.30
C THR A 78 -16.93 -1.98 15.44
N THR A 79 -16.52 -3.22 15.72
CA THR A 79 -16.99 -3.90 16.92
C THR A 79 -16.40 -3.16 18.12
N ARG A 80 -17.12 -2.15 18.61
CA ARG A 80 -17.05 -1.72 20.00
C ARG A 80 -18.20 -2.41 20.71
N ARG A 81 -18.00 -3.67 21.08
CA ARG A 81 -18.62 -4.20 22.29
C ARG A 81 -17.55 -4.29 23.36
N SER A 82 -17.35 -3.19 24.06
CA SER A 82 -16.89 -3.23 25.44
C SER A 82 -18.15 -3.03 26.29
N ARG A 83 -18.65 -4.12 26.86
CA ARG A 83 -19.41 -4.07 28.12
C ARG A 83 -18.41 -3.90 29.25
#